data_AF-A0A4Q5SIT0-F1
#
_entry.id   AF-A0A4Q5SIT0-F1
#
_cell.length_a   1.000
_cell.length_b   1.000
_cell.length_c   1.000
_cell.angle_alpha   90.00
_cell.angle_beta   90.00
_cell.angle_gamma   90.00
#
_symmetry.space_group_name_H-M   'P 1'
#
loop_
_entity.id
_entity.type
_entity.pdbx_description
1 polymer ?
#
loop_
_entity_poly.entity_id
_entity_poly.type
_entity_poly.pdbx_seq_one_letter_code
_entity_poly.pdbx_strand_id
1 'polypeptide(L)'
;MTKVWTPDSWSGFEARHLPQYEDAAALARATDTLANYPPLVFAGEARALKADLADVAEGRAFLLQGGDCAESFAEFHPNNIRDTFRVLLQMAVV
;
A
#
# COMPACT_ATOMS: atom_id res chain seq x y z
N MET A 1 18.18 20.94 11.88
CA MET A 1 17.08 20.61 12.82
C MET A 1 16.27 19.48 12.21
N THR A 2 16.22 18.32 12.85
CA THR A 2 15.35 17.21 12.45
C THR A 2 13.90 17.66 12.63
N LYS A 3 13.15 17.81 11.54
CA LYS A 3 11.71 18.05 11.62
C LYS A 3 11.07 16.86 12.35
N VAL A 4 10.20 17.13 13.33
CA VAL A 4 9.45 16.07 14.02
C VAL A 4 8.47 15.47 13.02
N TRP A 5 8.58 14.17 12.78
CA TRP A 5 7.67 13.46 11.88
C TRP A 5 6.32 13.22 12.55
N THR A 6 5.25 13.54 11.84
CA THR A 6 3.86 13.18 12.17
C THR A 6 3.15 12.73 10.89
N PRO A 7 2.05 11.95 10.99
CA PRO A 7 1.28 11.54 9.81
C PRO A 7 0.89 12.69 8.89
N ASP A 8 0.59 13.89 9.43
CA ASP A 8 0.15 15.06 8.64
C ASP A 8 1.30 15.95 8.13
N SER A 9 2.54 15.69 8.57
CA SER A 9 3.69 16.55 8.27
C SER A 9 4.03 16.64 6.77
N TRP A 10 3.57 15.69 5.95
CA TRP A 10 3.78 15.68 4.50
C TRP A 10 3.13 16.88 3.80
N SER A 11 2.03 17.41 4.35
CA SER A 11 1.30 18.56 3.80
C SER A 11 2.12 19.85 3.74
N GLY A 12 3.23 19.92 4.50
CA GLY A 12 4.19 21.02 4.47
C GLY A 12 5.27 20.93 3.39
N PHE A 13 5.15 19.97 2.46
CA PHE A 13 6.10 19.74 1.36
C PHE A 13 5.40 19.74 0.00
N GLU A 14 6.17 19.89 -1.09
CA GLU A 14 5.64 19.76 -2.45
C GLU A 14 5.15 18.32 -2.70
N ALA A 15 3.86 18.18 -3.01
CA ALA A 15 3.25 16.91 -3.40
C ALA A 15 2.77 16.98 -4.85
N ARG A 16 3.14 15.99 -5.66
CA ARG A 16 2.80 15.90 -7.09
C ARG A 16 1.68 14.87 -7.30
N HIS A 17 0.95 15.01 -8.41
CA HIS A 17 -0.14 14.10 -8.81
C HIS A 17 -1.32 13.99 -7.84
N LEU A 18 -1.53 14.99 -6.98
CA LEU A 18 -2.73 15.05 -6.16
C LEU A 18 -3.93 15.53 -6.97
N PRO A 19 -5.10 14.88 -6.83
CA PRO A 19 -6.33 15.39 -7.41
C PRO A 19 -6.77 16.69 -6.72
N GLN A 20 -7.44 17.55 -7.48
CA GLN A 20 -8.15 18.70 -6.93
C GLN A 20 -9.58 18.28 -6.57
N TYR A 21 -9.91 18.29 -5.28
CA TYR A 21 -11.26 18.04 -4.80
C TYR A 21 -12.03 19.38 -4.73
N GLU A 22 -13.23 19.43 -5.31
CA GLU A 22 -14.06 20.64 -5.30
C GLU A 22 -14.67 20.93 -3.92
N ASP A 23 -15.05 19.89 -3.17
CA ASP A 23 -15.63 19.98 -1.82
C ASP A 23 -14.63 19.50 -0.76
N ALA A 24 -13.95 20.45 -0.12
CA ALA A 24 -13.01 20.18 0.97
C ALA A 24 -13.71 19.56 2.20
N ALA A 25 -14.98 19.89 2.45
CA ALA A 25 -15.73 19.32 3.56
C ALA A 25 -16.12 17.86 3.28
N ALA A 26 -16.44 17.50 2.03
CA ALA A 26 -16.64 16.11 1.64
C ALA A 26 -15.36 15.28 1.81
N LEU A 27 -14.21 15.82 1.40
CA LEU A 27 -12.91 15.17 1.60
C LEU A 27 -12.66 14.90 3.09
N ALA A 28 -12.83 15.92 3.95
CA ALA A 28 -12.64 15.78 5.39
C ALA A 28 -13.55 14.70 6.00
N ARG A 29 -14.84 14.68 5.64
CA ARG A 29 -15.79 13.64 6.11
C ARG A 29 -15.35 12.24 5.67
N ALA A 30 -14.87 12.09 4.43
CA ALA A 30 -14.40 10.81 3.92
C ALA A 30 -13.15 10.33 4.66
N THR A 31 -12.15 11.22 4.87
CA THR A 31 -10.92 10.88 5.59
C THR A 31 -11.18 10.56 7.07
N ASP A 32 -12.07 11.30 7.73
CA ASP A 32 -12.46 11.03 9.12
C ASP A 32 -13.14 9.67 9.25
N THR A 33 -13.97 9.29 8.28
CA THR A 33 -14.60 7.97 8.26
C THR A 33 -13.56 6.87 8.11
N LEU A 34 -12.63 7.01 7.15
CA LEU A 34 -11.58 6.02 6.88
C LEU A 34 -10.62 5.86 8.07
N ALA A 35 -10.31 6.93 8.79
CA ALA A 35 -9.44 6.89 9.96
C ALA A 35 -9.98 6.00 11.11
N ASN A 36 -11.29 5.76 11.14
CA ASN A 36 -11.95 4.93 12.15
C ASN A 36 -12.13 3.46 11.71
N TYR A 37 -11.79 3.10 10.47
CA TYR A 37 -11.88 1.72 10.01
C TYR A 37 -10.70 0.86 10.49
N PRO A 38 -10.90 -0.46 10.62
CA PRO A 38 -9.81 -1.36 10.96
C PRO A 38 -8.63 -1.24 9.97
N PRO A 39 -7.39 -1.37 10.43
CA PRO A 39 -6.23 -1.39 9.55
C PRO A 39 -6.26 -2.65 8.66
N LEU A 40 -5.70 -2.54 7.44
CA LEU A 40 -5.60 -3.67 6.52
C LEU A 40 -4.52 -4.68 6.92
N VAL A 41 -3.50 -4.23 7.65
CA VAL A 41 -2.36 -5.06 8.10
C VAL A 41 -1.97 -4.70 9.53
N PHE A 42 -1.39 -5.65 10.25
CA PHE A 42 -0.86 -5.45 11.59
C PHE A 42 0.59 -4.97 11.56
N ALA A 43 0.98 -4.17 12.56
CA ALA A 43 2.37 -3.70 12.70
C ALA A 43 3.40 -4.85 12.91
N GLY A 44 2.95 -6.03 13.33
CA GLY A 44 3.79 -7.24 13.38
C GLY A 44 4.16 -7.76 12.00
N GLU A 45 3.20 -7.77 11.07
CA GLU A 45 3.39 -8.26 9.70
C GLU A 45 4.34 -7.34 8.92
N ALA A 46 4.20 -6.01 9.07
CA ALA A 46 5.13 -5.06 8.46
C ALA A 46 6.58 -5.21 8.98
N ARG A 47 6.76 -5.57 10.26
CA ARG A 47 8.08 -5.84 10.84
C ARG A 47 8.67 -7.16 10.33
N ALA A 48 7.83 -8.19 10.17
CA ALA A 48 8.24 -9.45 9.56
C ALA A 48 8.70 -9.23 8.11
N LEU A 49 7.89 -8.55 7.29
CA LEU A 49 8.27 -8.21 5.92
C LEU A 49 9.58 -7.40 5.85
N LYS A 50 9.80 -6.48 6.79
CA LYS A 50 11.07 -5.72 6.85
C LYS A 50 12.28 -6.62 7.12
N ALA A 51 12.13 -7.67 7.92
CA ALA A 51 13.20 -8.64 8.16
C ALA A 51 13.49 -9.45 6.88
N ASP A 52 12.45 -9.93 6.19
CA ASP A 52 12.60 -10.66 4.92
C ASP A 52 13.25 -9.77 3.83
N LEU A 53 12.88 -8.50 3.76
CA LEU A 53 13.50 -7.53 2.84
C LEU A 53 14.97 -7.23 3.20
N ALA A 54 15.37 -7.37 4.46
CA ALA A 54 16.78 -7.27 4.84
C ALA A 54 17.59 -8.44 4.27
N ASP A 55 17.03 -9.65 4.26
CA ASP A 55 17.65 -10.80 3.59
C ASP A 55 17.81 -10.57 2.09
N VAL A 56 16.81 -9.97 1.44
CA VAL A 56 16.91 -9.58 0.02
C VAL A 56 18.04 -8.55 -0.19
N ALA A 57 18.12 -7.53 0.67
CA ALA A 57 19.16 -6.49 0.58
C ALA A 57 20.58 -7.06 0.81
N GLU A 58 20.71 -8.11 1.61
CA GLU A 58 21.96 -8.83 1.85
C GLU A 58 22.26 -9.89 0.78
N GLY A 59 21.41 -10.04 -0.24
CA GLY A 59 21.58 -11.01 -1.33
C GLY A 59 21.30 -12.46 -0.93
N ARG A 60 20.59 -12.67 0.19
CA ARG A 60 20.21 -13.99 0.72
C ARG A 60 18.84 -14.48 0.23
N ALA A 61 18.05 -13.58 -0.35
CA ALA A 61 16.71 -13.86 -0.88
C ALA A 61 16.43 -13.02 -2.14
N PHE A 62 15.33 -13.32 -2.83
CA PHE A 62 14.86 -12.58 -4.00
C PHE A 62 13.46 -12.02 -3.76
N LEU A 63 13.17 -10.80 -4.23
CA LEU A 63 11.85 -10.17 -4.12
C LEU A 63 11.08 -10.30 -5.44
N LEU A 64 9.95 -10.99 -5.40
CA LEU A 64 8.95 -10.97 -6.47
C LEU A 64 7.78 -10.05 -6.04
N GLN A 65 7.58 -8.97 -6.79
CA GLN A 65 6.44 -8.06 -6.62
C GLN A 65 5.70 -7.94 -7.96
N GLY A 66 4.38 -8.13 -7.94
CA GLY A 66 3.55 -8.04 -9.14
C GLY A 66 2.06 -7.96 -8.82
N GLY A 67 1.27 -7.59 -9.82
CA GLY A 67 -0.17 -7.36 -9.71
C GLY A 67 -0.69 -6.51 -10.86
N ASP A 68 -1.90 -5.98 -10.70
CA ASP A 68 -2.53 -5.10 -11.68
C ASP A 68 -1.82 -3.75 -11.78
N CYS A 69 -1.87 -3.13 -12.96
CA CYS A 69 -1.37 -1.76 -13.16
C CYS A 69 -2.21 -0.73 -12.40
N ALA A 70 -3.53 -0.93 -12.41
CA ALA A 70 -4.50 -0.17 -11.64
C ALA A 70 -5.71 -1.07 -11.35
N GLU A 71 -6.04 -1.25 -10.08
CA GLU A 71 -7.23 -2.01 -9.68
C GLU A 71 -8.51 -1.19 -9.94
N SER A 72 -9.59 -1.88 -10.31
CA SER A 72 -10.87 -1.29 -10.71
C SER A 72 -12.03 -1.85 -9.92
N PHE A 73 -12.95 -0.99 -9.47
CA PHE A 73 -14.19 -1.44 -8.81
C PHE A 73 -15.08 -2.28 -9.73
N ALA A 74 -15.06 -2.02 -11.04
CA ALA A 74 -15.83 -2.79 -12.01
C ALA A 74 -15.30 -4.22 -12.18
N GLU A 75 -14.04 -4.45 -11.83
CA GLU A 75 -13.34 -5.73 -11.95
C GLU A 75 -13.08 -6.38 -10.59
N PHE A 76 -13.77 -5.92 -9.53
CA PHE A 76 -13.65 -6.49 -8.19
C PHE A 76 -14.38 -7.83 -8.11
N HIS A 77 -13.71 -8.88 -8.58
CA HIS A 77 -14.24 -10.23 -8.62
C HIS A 77 -13.24 -11.25 -8.03
N PRO A 78 -13.68 -12.21 -7.19
CA PRO A 78 -12.79 -13.18 -6.55
C PRO A 78 -11.92 -14.00 -7.52
N ASN A 79 -12.40 -14.24 -8.74
CA ASN A 79 -11.61 -14.94 -9.77
C ASN A 79 -10.36 -14.15 -10.16
N ASN A 80 -10.45 -12.83 -10.30
CA ASN A 80 -9.32 -11.99 -10.69
C ASN A 80 -8.23 -12.05 -9.62
N ILE A 81 -8.63 -11.89 -8.35
CA ILE A 81 -7.72 -12.02 -7.20
C ILE A 81 -7.06 -13.40 -7.17
N ARG A 82 -7.84 -14.47 -7.32
CA ARG A 82 -7.34 -15.85 -7.31
C ARG A 82 -6.33 -16.09 -8.43
N ASP A 83 -6.65 -15.67 -9.65
CA ASP A 83 -5.86 -16.01 -10.82
C ASP A 83 -4.54 -15.20 -10.83
N THR A 84 -4.56 -13.93 -10.42
CA THR A 84 -3.33 -13.15 -10.16
C THR A 84 -2.47 -13.78 -9.07
N PHE A 85 -3.08 -14.22 -7.95
CA PHE A 85 -2.34 -14.88 -6.87
C PHE A 85 -1.70 -16.20 -7.31
N ARG A 86 -2.39 -17.00 -8.14
CA ARG A 86 -1.83 -18.24 -8.70
C ARG A 86 -0.60 -17.98 -9.56
N VAL A 87 -0.63 -16.94 -10.41
CA VAL A 87 0.52 -16.58 -11.25
C VAL A 87 1.71 -16.18 -10.39
N LEU A 88 1.50 -15.37 -9.35
CA LEU A 88 2.58 -15.00 -8.42
C LEU A 88 3.20 -16.22 -7.73
N LEU A 89 2.39 -17.17 -7.26
CA LEU A 89 2.89 -18.42 -6.66
C LEU A 89 3.64 -19.31 -7.67
N GLN A 90 3.16 -19.38 -8.92
CA GLN A 90 3.84 -20.13 -9.99
C GLN A 90 5.19 -19.51 -10.35
N MET A 91 5.30 -18.18 -10.35
CA MET A 91 6.56 -17.50 -10.60
C MET A 91 7.53 -17.62 -9.43
N ALA A 92 7.03 -17.67 -8.19
CA ALA A 92 7.86 -17.73 -6.99
C ALA A 92 8.57 -19.08 -6.77
N VAL A 93 8.08 -20.17 -7.40
CA VAL A 93 8.65 -21.52 -7.24
C VAL A 93 9.70 -21.88 -8.31
N VAL A 94 9.78 -21.09 -9.39
CA VAL A 94 10.72 -21.28 -10.50
C VAL A 94 12.02 -20.55 -10.21
#